data_AF-A0A8K0KEU3-F1
#
_entry.id   AF-A0A8K0KEU3-F1
#
_cell.length_a   1.000
_cell.length_b   1.000
_cell.length_c   1.000
_cell.angle_alpha   90.00
_cell.angle_beta   90.00
_cell.angle_gamma   90.00
#
_symmetry.space_group_name_H-M   'P 1'
#
loop_
_entity.id
_entity.type
_entity.pdbx_description
1 polymer ?
#
loop_
_entity_poly.entity_id
_entity_poly.type
_entity_poly.pdbx_seq_one_letter_code
_entity_poly.pdbx_strand_id
1 'polypeptide(L)'
;MSDDPGRRKIICRRGCKYPERVEHLWTTWAENRPMGARYNRITHGWIDLAIFEEWFTTHLLPVLKQQSGKNIVVGDNLSSHLSLNVVKLCEENDIKF
;
A
#
# COMPACT_ATOMS: atom_id res chain seq x y z
N MET A 1 9.00 13.07 -17.46
CA MET A 1 7.53 12.89 -17.38
C MET A 1 7.18 12.94 -15.91
N SER A 2 6.90 14.13 -15.37
CA SER A 2 6.33 14.25 -14.03
C SER A 2 4.83 14.08 -14.19
N ASP A 3 4.24 13.11 -13.48
CA ASP A 3 2.79 13.05 -13.30
C ASP A 3 2.33 14.37 -12.68
N ASP A 4 1.25 14.94 -13.24
CA ASP A 4 0.58 16.12 -12.70
C ASP A 4 -0.12 15.73 -11.38
N PRO A 5 0.38 16.19 -10.20
CA PRO A 5 -0.22 15.84 -8.91
C PRO A 5 -1.63 16.43 -8.73
N GLY A 6 -2.12 17.23 -9.67
CA GLY A 6 -3.46 17.82 -9.66
C GLY A 6 -4.61 16.82 -9.88
N ARG A 7 -4.36 15.65 -10.48
CA ARG A 7 -5.41 14.61 -10.66
C ARG A 7 -5.37 13.58 -9.53
N ARG A 8 -6.15 13.86 -8.48
CA ARG A 8 -6.42 12.90 -7.41
C ARG A 8 -7.26 11.73 -7.93
N LYS A 9 -6.69 10.52 -7.94
CA LYS A 9 -7.46 9.29 -8.16
C LYS A 9 -8.24 8.99 -6.88
N ILE A 10 -9.56 8.94 -6.96
CA ILE A 10 -10.46 8.73 -5.82
C ILE A 10 -11.13 7.37 -5.97
N ILE A 11 -11.05 6.52 -4.95
CA ILE A 11 -11.83 5.28 -4.87
C ILE A 11 -13.16 5.63 -4.21
N CYS A 12 -14.26 5.43 -4.94
CA CYS A 12 -15.62 5.71 -4.48
C CYS A 12 -16.48 4.47 -4.61
N ARG A 13 -17.45 4.29 -3.70
CA ARG A 13 -18.47 3.26 -3.85
C ARG A 13 -19.24 3.48 -5.15
N ARG A 14 -19.47 2.41 -5.93
CA ARG A 14 -20.27 2.46 -7.16
C ARG A 14 -21.64 3.08 -6.86
N GLY A 15 -22.01 4.15 -7.59
CA GLY A 15 -23.24 4.92 -7.36
C GLY A 15 -23.09 6.15 -6.45
N CYS A 16 -21.89 6.46 -5.96
CA CYS A 16 -21.63 7.68 -5.21
C CYS A 16 -21.72 8.92 -6.12
N LYS A 17 -22.66 9.83 -5.83
CA LYS A 17 -22.89 11.06 -6.59
C LYS A 17 -21.97 12.21 -6.17
N TYR A 18 -21.54 12.23 -4.91
CA TYR A 18 -20.66 13.25 -4.32
C TYR A 18 -19.53 12.56 -3.55
N PRO A 19 -18.32 12.45 -4.13
CA PRO A 19 -17.19 11.84 -3.46
C PRO A 19 -16.65 12.77 -2.37
N GLU A 20 -16.67 12.32 -1.13
CA GLU A 20 -16.12 13.06 0.02
C GLU A 20 -14.68 12.64 0.31
N ARG A 21 -13.85 13.59 0.76
CA ARG A 21 -12.51 13.28 1.26
C ARG A 21 -12.68 12.53 2.59
N VAL A 22 -12.21 11.29 2.62
CA VAL A 22 -12.31 10.44 3.80
C VAL A 22 -11.24 10.85 4.82
N GLU A 23 -11.55 11.86 5.63
CA GLU A 23 -10.67 12.26 6.74
C GLU A 23 -10.81 11.35 7.96
N HIS A 24 -11.88 10.55 8.04
CA HIS A 24 -12.15 9.59 9.10
C HIS A 24 -12.41 8.21 8.50
N LEU A 25 -11.87 7.13 9.10
CA LEU A 25 -12.23 5.77 8.69
C LEU A 25 -13.58 5.43 9.31
N TRP A 26 -14.63 5.39 8.49
CA TRP A 26 -15.98 5.05 8.97
C TRP A 26 -16.07 3.54 9.17
N THR A 27 -16.58 3.12 10.32
CA THR A 27 -16.73 1.69 10.66
C THR A 27 -17.56 0.93 9.62
N THR A 28 -18.51 1.63 8.98
CA THR A 28 -19.36 1.09 7.91
C THR A 28 -18.59 0.68 6.65
N TRP A 29 -17.37 1.18 6.44
CA TRP A 29 -16.51 0.78 5.32
C TRP A 29 -15.80 -0.55 5.57
N ALA A 30 -15.70 -0.93 6.84
CA ALA A 30 -15.16 -2.22 7.26
C ALA A 30 -16.27 -3.29 7.43
N GLU A 31 -17.54 -2.92 7.27
CA GLU A 31 -18.66 -3.88 7.27
C GLU A 31 -18.55 -4.80 6.06
N ASN A 32 -18.74 -6.11 6.27
CA ASN A 32 -18.57 -7.15 5.25
C ASN A 32 -17.17 -7.19 4.59
N ARG A 33 -16.14 -6.64 5.25
CA ARG A 33 -14.77 -6.74 4.76
C ARG A 33 -14.34 -8.22 4.66
N PRO A 34 -13.47 -8.57 3.69
CA PRO A 34 -12.76 -9.84 3.74
C PRO A 34 -12.05 -9.99 5.09
N MET A 35 -12.14 -11.19 5.69
CA MET A 35 -11.51 -11.46 6.97
C MET A 35 -10.00 -11.19 6.88
N GLY A 36 -9.49 -10.31 7.74
CA GLY A 36 -8.08 -9.87 7.72
C GLY A 36 -7.79 -8.61 6.91
N ALA A 37 -8.77 -8.01 6.23
CA ALA A 37 -8.56 -6.76 5.49
C ALA A 37 -8.20 -5.59 6.42
N ARG A 38 -7.11 -4.89 6.11
CA ARG A 38 -6.64 -3.68 6.80
C ARG A 38 -6.84 -2.46 5.91
N TYR A 39 -7.19 -1.35 6.54
CA TYR A 39 -7.39 -0.06 5.88
C TYR A 39 -6.52 0.96 6.59
N ASN A 40 -5.71 1.69 5.82
CA ASN A 40 -4.92 2.81 6.32
C ASN A 40 -5.41 4.11 5.63
N ARG A 41 -5.21 5.26 6.27
CA ARG A 41 -5.59 6.56 5.72
C ARG A 41 -4.48 7.58 5.94
N ILE A 42 -4.20 8.34 4.90
CA ILE A 42 -3.24 9.45 4.92
C ILE A 42 -3.86 10.63 4.19
N THR A 43 -3.64 11.83 4.74
CA THR A 43 -4.35 13.05 4.32
C THR A 43 -4.11 13.39 2.85
N HIS A 44 -2.97 13.04 2.27
CA HIS A 44 -2.62 13.31 0.86
C HIS A 44 -2.99 12.18 -0.11
N GLY A 45 -3.41 11.00 0.37
CA GLY A 45 -3.89 9.90 -0.47
C GLY A 45 -2.83 9.16 -1.30
N TRP A 46 -1.53 9.40 -1.05
CA TRP A 46 -0.41 8.76 -1.77
C TRP A 46 0.45 7.96 -0.82
N ILE A 47 0.76 6.69 -1.10
CA ILE A 47 1.65 5.89 -0.24
C ILE A 47 2.99 6.61 -0.07
N ASP A 48 3.25 7.11 1.14
CA ASP A 48 4.56 7.61 1.52
C ASP A 48 5.46 6.46 1.98
N LEU A 49 6.71 6.81 2.29
CA LEU A 49 7.71 5.84 2.72
C LEU A 49 7.27 5.03 3.95
N ALA A 50 6.64 5.67 4.94
CA ALA A 50 6.26 5.01 6.18
C ALA A 50 5.11 4.00 5.97
N ILE A 51 4.11 4.39 5.17
CA ILE A 51 2.99 3.52 4.82
C ILE A 51 3.45 2.38 3.93
N PHE A 52 4.40 2.63 3.03
CA PHE A 52 5.03 1.59 2.21
C PHE A 52 5.77 0.56 3.08
N GLU A 53 6.60 1.01 4.01
CA GLU A 53 7.31 0.14 4.94
C GLU A 53 6.35 -0.70 5.81
N GLU A 54 5.31 -0.07 6.36
CA GLU A 54 4.29 -0.76 7.14
C GLU A 54 3.59 -1.83 6.29
N TRP A 55 3.14 -1.48 5.08
CA TRP A 55 2.49 -2.41 4.17
C TRP A 55 3.41 -3.58 3.81
N PHE A 56 4.67 -3.30 3.46
CA PHE A 56 5.65 -4.32 3.10
C PHE A 56 5.86 -5.32 4.24
N THR A 57 6.14 -4.82 5.45
CA THR A 57 6.45 -5.65 6.62
C THR A 57 5.26 -6.44 7.13
N THR A 58 4.06 -5.84 7.14
CA THR A 58 2.88 -6.44 7.76
C THR A 58 2.06 -7.32 6.81
N HIS A 59 2.17 -7.12 5.50
CA HIS A 59 1.36 -7.86 4.51
C HIS A 59 2.21 -8.63 3.51
N LEU A 60 3.11 -7.95 2.79
CA LEU A 60 3.82 -8.59 1.69
C LEU A 60 4.85 -9.61 2.18
N LEU A 61 5.72 -9.22 3.12
CA LEU A 61 6.79 -10.07 3.63
C LEU A 61 6.28 -11.40 4.22
N PRO A 62 5.23 -11.46 5.07
CA PRO A 62 4.68 -12.72 5.55
C PRO A 62 4.22 -13.66 4.43
N VAL A 63 3.62 -13.10 3.37
CA VAL A 63 3.17 -13.89 2.20
C VAL A 63 4.38 -14.45 1.45
N LEU A 64 5.40 -13.62 1.18
CA LEU A 64 6.60 -14.06 0.47
C LEU A 64 7.36 -15.15 1.23
N LYS A 65 7.42 -15.06 2.57
CA LYS A 65 8.05 -16.09 3.41
C LYS A 65 7.34 -17.45 3.39
N GLN A 66 6.06 -17.48 3.03
CA GLN A 66 5.28 -18.72 2.90
C GLN A 66 5.39 -19.34 1.51
N GLN A 67 5.89 -18.60 0.52
CA GLN A 67 6.05 -19.09 -0.85
C GLN A 67 7.37 -19.86 -1.00
N SER A 68 7.30 -21.00 -1.67
CA SER A 68 8.50 -21.75 -2.07
C SER A 68 9.08 -21.17 -3.35
N GLY A 69 10.40 -20.99 -3.40
CA GLY A 69 11.11 -20.52 -4.59
C GLY A 69 11.59 -19.07 -4.46
N LYS A 70 12.12 -18.53 -5.55
CA LYS A 70 12.70 -17.18 -5.57
C LYS A 70 11.62 -16.13 -5.75
N ASN A 71 11.48 -15.23 -4.77
CA ASN A 71 10.56 -14.11 -4.84
C ASN A 71 11.22 -12.89 -5.47
N ILE A 72 10.49 -12.19 -6.34
CA ILE A 72 10.90 -10.94 -6.97
C ILE A 72 9.81 -9.90 -6.70
N VAL A 73 10.17 -8.79 -6.08
CA VAL A 73 9.30 -7.63 -5.86
C VAL A 73 9.66 -6.59 -6.91
N VAL A 74 8.65 -6.10 -7.63
CA VAL A 74 8.83 -5.04 -8.64
C VAL A 74 7.99 -3.85 -8.22
N GLY A 75 8.64 -2.73 -7.95
CA GLY A 75 8.00 -1.44 -7.67
C GLY A 75 8.09 -0.48 -8.87
N ASP A 76 7.26 0.55 -8.87
CA ASP A 76 7.42 1.70 -9.78
C ASP A 76 8.46 2.70 -9.23
N ASN A 77 8.95 3.61 -10.07
CA ASN A 77 10.09 4.50 -9.78
C ASN A 77 9.74 5.70 -8.86
N LEU A 78 8.76 5.55 -7.99
CA LEU A 78 8.45 6.59 -7.01
C LEU A 78 9.43 6.47 -5.84
N SER A 79 10.13 7.56 -5.50
CA SER A 79 11.17 7.54 -4.45
C SER A 79 10.65 7.12 -3.07
N SER A 80 9.34 7.22 -2.82
CA SER A 80 8.70 6.72 -1.59
C SER A 80 8.64 5.20 -1.50
N HIS A 81 8.89 4.46 -2.59
CA HIS A 81 8.97 2.99 -2.59
C HIS A 81 10.41 2.47 -2.41
N LEU A 82 11.41 3.35 -2.27
CA LEU A 82 12.80 2.97 -2.03
C LEU A 82 13.18 3.14 -0.56
N SER A 83 12.73 2.23 0.29
CA SER A 83 13.14 2.15 1.69
C SER A 83 14.40 1.30 1.86
N LEU A 84 15.42 1.83 2.52
CA LEU A 84 16.60 1.06 2.92
C LEU A 84 16.23 -0.10 3.86
N ASN A 85 15.19 0.06 4.68
CA ASN A 85 14.69 -0.99 5.56
C ASN A 85 14.06 -2.13 4.75
N VAL A 86 13.24 -1.80 3.74
CA VAL A 86 12.63 -2.79 2.84
C VAL A 86 13.70 -3.54 2.04
N VAL A 87 14.72 -2.84 1.51
CA VAL A 87 15.82 -3.47 0.79
C VAL A 87 16.58 -4.46 1.69
N LYS A 88 16.92 -4.07 2.92
CA LYS A 88 17.56 -4.97 3.89
C LYS A 88 16.71 -6.20 4.19
N LEU A 89 15.42 -6.01 4.45
CA LEU A 89 14.50 -7.13 4.70
C LEU A 89 14.38 -8.05 3.48
N CYS A 90 14.45 -7.51 2.27
CA CYS A 90 14.48 -8.34 1.07
C CYS A 90 15.75 -9.19 1.03
N GLU A 91 16.93 -8.59 1.24
CA GLU A 91 18.21 -9.32 1.27
C GLU A 91 18.22 -10.42 2.35
N GLU A 92 17.78 -10.11 3.57
CA GLU A 92 17.71 -11.05 4.70
C GLU A 92 16.77 -12.24 4.47
N ASN A 93 15.76 -12.09 3.60
CA ASN A 93 14.77 -13.13 3.32
C ASN A 93 14.93 -13.73 1.92
N ASP A 94 16.09 -13.55 1.27
CA ASP A 94 16.39 -14.00 -0.10
C ASP A 94 15.35 -13.54 -1.15
N ILE A 95 14.80 -12.34 -0.99
CA ILE A 95 13.87 -11.70 -1.93
C ILE A 95 14.65 -10.72 -2.81
N LYS A 96 14.41 -10.73 -4.12
CA LYS A 96 14.98 -9.72 -5.02
C LYS A 96 14.02 -8.53 -5.10
N PHE A 97 14.49 -7.35 -4.73
CA PHE A 97 13.82 -6.07 -4.93
C PHE A 97 14.42 -5.35 -6.15
#